data_AF-A0A3D3W2C4-F1
#
_entry.id   AF-A0A3D3W2C4-F1
#
_cell.length_a   1.000
_cell.length_b   1.000
_cell.length_c   1.000
_cell.angle_alpha   90.00
_cell.angle_beta   90.00
_cell.angle_gamma   90.00
#
_symmetry.space_group_name_H-M   'P 1'
#
loop_
_entity.id
_entity.type
_entity.pdbx_description
1 polymer ?
#
loop_
_entity_poly.entity_id
_entity_poly.type
_entity_poly.pdbx_seq_one_letter_code
_entity_poly.pdbx_strand_id
1 'polypeptide(L)'
;GSLKIQTLNSGVPGLNSFQMEQDDLIMACSSRIGMISVSRNPSCVTRVYLPPFDRWEDRSGSHFGYRIDLKTTISEKEKKFFFTKTVQKQEDYWPGYFIEFHSAHDGRYKEDEAYLIIRGNNLGHEMRSIKLSPGWWTLGMSVTGDGRVHFYGRQGVGNLTASDLLHSGTPYGYAAEHFATHFFNSCNTNDGQTWSTPFIIDDPSIYTTH
;
A
#
# COMPACT_ATOMS: atom_id res chain seq x y z
N GLY A 1 -0.05 -11.49 16.37
CA GLY A 1 -1.01 -10.75 17.22
C GLY A 1 -1.77 -9.83 16.31
N SER A 2 -3.10 -9.82 16.39
CA SER A 2 -3.94 -9.15 15.41
C SER A 2 -4.41 -7.76 15.85
N LEU A 3 -4.58 -6.85 14.90
CA LEU A 3 -5.07 -5.49 15.10
C LEU A 3 -6.26 -5.23 14.17
N LYS A 4 -7.37 -4.72 14.71
CA LYS A 4 -8.43 -4.13 13.89
C LYS A 4 -8.07 -2.67 13.58
N ILE A 5 -8.06 -2.30 12.31
CA ILE A 5 -7.87 -0.91 11.87
C ILE A 5 -9.17 -0.37 11.31
N GLN A 6 -9.53 0.83 11.77
CA GLN A 6 -10.73 1.54 11.37
C GLN A 6 -10.59 3.01 11.79
N THR A 7 -10.97 3.93 10.91
CA THR A 7 -11.04 5.38 11.15
C THR A 7 -12.44 5.95 10.89
N LEU A 8 -12.73 7.08 11.52
CA LEU A 8 -13.93 7.91 11.38
C LEU A 8 -13.57 9.33 10.90
N ASN A 9 -12.52 9.91 11.49
CA ASN A 9 -12.10 11.30 11.28
C ASN A 9 -10.75 11.35 10.56
N SER A 10 -10.68 10.73 9.39
CA SER A 10 -9.42 10.62 8.64
C SER A 10 -8.98 11.96 8.05
N GLY A 11 -7.73 12.04 7.58
CA GLY A 11 -7.18 13.25 6.97
C GLY A 11 -6.77 14.28 8.03
N VAL A 12 -7.19 15.54 7.88
CA VAL A 12 -6.75 16.62 8.77
C VAL A 12 -7.57 16.63 10.08
N PRO A 13 -6.94 16.53 11.26
CA PRO A 13 -7.66 16.50 12.54
C PRO A 13 -8.60 17.69 12.73
N GLY A 14 -9.86 17.40 13.07
CA GLY A 14 -10.89 18.41 13.33
C GLY A 14 -11.57 18.98 12.07
N LEU A 15 -11.24 18.46 10.87
CA LEU A 15 -11.84 18.89 9.61
C LEU A 15 -12.48 17.69 8.88
N ASN A 16 -13.74 17.87 8.49
CA ASN A 16 -14.43 16.94 7.61
C ASN A 16 -14.30 17.45 6.19
N SER A 17 -13.55 16.77 5.33
CA SER A 17 -13.37 17.19 3.93
C SER A 17 -14.52 16.76 3.03
N PHE A 18 -15.37 15.83 3.47
CA PHE A 18 -16.45 15.22 2.67
C PHE A 18 -15.95 14.59 1.36
N GLN A 19 -14.67 14.19 1.35
CA GLN A 19 -14.01 13.52 0.25
C GLN A 19 -13.31 12.28 0.80
N MET A 20 -12.97 11.33 -0.08
CA MET A 20 -12.20 10.17 0.37
C MET A 20 -10.84 10.62 0.89
N GLU A 21 -10.59 10.33 2.16
CA GLU A 21 -9.33 10.56 2.86
C GLU A 21 -8.74 9.23 3.33
N GLN A 22 -7.51 9.28 3.82
CA GLN A 22 -6.80 8.12 4.34
C GLN A 22 -6.08 8.46 5.65
N ASP A 23 -6.06 7.49 6.57
CA ASP A 23 -5.16 7.49 7.72
C ASP A 23 -4.13 6.36 7.60
N ASP A 24 -2.93 6.64 8.09
CA ASP A 24 -1.78 5.77 7.94
C ASP A 24 -1.39 5.13 9.28
N LEU A 25 -1.29 3.80 9.30
CA LEU A 25 -0.65 3.05 10.38
C LEU A 25 0.74 2.62 9.92
N ILE A 26 1.76 3.34 10.38
CA ILE A 26 3.16 3.13 9.98
C ILE A 26 3.86 2.22 10.98
N MET A 27 4.46 1.13 10.51
CA MET A 27 5.30 0.29 11.36
C MET A 27 6.63 1.00 11.62
N ALA A 28 6.95 1.24 12.88
CA ALA A 28 8.15 1.97 13.30
C ALA A 28 9.44 1.12 13.23
N CYS A 29 9.68 0.46 12.09
CA CYS A 29 10.86 -0.38 11.86
C CYS A 29 12.11 0.49 11.62
N SER A 30 12.02 1.49 10.75
CA SER A 30 13.13 2.38 10.42
C SER A 30 13.69 3.14 11.62
N SER A 31 12.86 3.54 12.57
CA SER A 31 13.30 4.23 13.80
C SER A 31 14.03 3.30 14.78
N ARG A 32 13.85 1.98 14.66
CA ARG A 32 14.50 0.99 15.52
C ARG A 32 15.77 0.39 14.93
N ILE A 33 15.76 0.09 13.63
CA ILE A 33 16.85 -0.65 12.96
C ILE A 33 17.46 0.09 11.77
N GLY A 34 17.04 1.33 11.51
CA GLY A 34 17.42 2.06 10.31
C GLY A 34 16.76 1.51 9.05
N MET A 35 17.21 2.00 7.90
CA MET A 35 16.76 1.52 6.61
C MET A 35 17.57 0.30 6.16
N ILE A 36 16.91 -0.62 5.48
CA ILE A 36 17.52 -1.85 4.98
C ILE A 36 17.98 -1.61 3.54
N SER A 37 19.26 -1.82 3.25
CA SER A 37 19.73 -1.81 1.85
C SER A 37 19.05 -2.90 1.03
N VAL A 38 18.65 -2.60 -0.20
CA VAL A 38 18.05 -3.60 -1.10
C VAL A 38 18.99 -4.75 -1.44
N SER A 39 20.31 -4.57 -1.27
CA SER A 39 21.29 -5.65 -1.41
C SER A 39 21.03 -6.84 -0.47
N ARG A 40 20.28 -6.61 0.62
CA ARG A 40 19.83 -7.64 1.56
C ARG A 40 18.46 -8.24 1.22
N ASN A 41 17.98 -8.01 -0.01
CA ASN A 41 16.72 -8.48 -0.58
C ASN A 41 15.54 -8.43 0.43
N PRO A 42 15.21 -7.25 0.99
CA PRO A 42 14.19 -7.15 2.01
C PRO A 42 12.82 -7.57 1.47
N SER A 43 12.04 -8.24 2.32
CA SER A 43 10.64 -8.58 2.02
C SER A 43 9.75 -8.33 3.23
N CYS A 44 8.46 -8.16 2.98
CA CYS A 44 7.46 -8.02 4.02
C CYS A 44 6.20 -8.82 3.67
N VAL A 45 5.55 -9.33 4.71
CA VAL A 45 4.34 -10.16 4.60
C VAL A 45 3.37 -9.77 5.71
N THR A 46 2.09 -9.86 5.42
CA THR A 46 1.02 -9.71 6.40
C THR A 46 -0.21 -10.53 5.99
N ARG A 47 -1.07 -10.82 6.96
CA ARG A 47 -2.40 -11.38 6.73
C ARG A 47 -3.44 -10.29 6.94
N VAL A 48 -4.40 -10.18 6.03
CA VAL A 48 -5.51 -9.24 6.15
C VAL A 48 -6.82 -10.02 6.09
N TYR A 49 -7.70 -9.81 7.05
CA TYR A 49 -9.07 -10.30 6.98
C TYR A 49 -9.96 -9.25 6.34
N LEU A 50 -10.61 -9.64 5.24
CA LEU A 50 -11.62 -8.85 4.56
C LEU A 50 -12.99 -9.28 5.12
N PRO A 51 -13.77 -8.39 5.74
CA PRO A 51 -15.11 -8.75 6.19
C PRO A 51 -16.03 -9.06 5.01
N PRO A 52 -17.17 -9.74 5.24
CA PRO A 52 -18.22 -9.85 4.22
C PRO A 52 -18.62 -8.47 3.67
N PHE A 53 -18.99 -8.40 2.39
CA PHE A 53 -19.21 -7.13 1.70
C PHE A 53 -20.34 -6.27 2.29
N ASP A 54 -21.31 -6.89 2.97
CA ASP A 54 -22.39 -6.19 3.71
C ASP A 54 -21.91 -5.39 4.93
N ARG A 55 -20.61 -5.47 5.28
CA ARG A 55 -19.97 -4.67 6.34
C ARG A 55 -19.06 -3.58 5.81
N TRP A 56 -18.98 -3.42 4.49
CA TRP A 56 -18.15 -2.40 3.89
C TRP A 56 -18.88 -1.05 3.94
N GLU A 57 -18.09 0.02 3.87
CA GLU A 57 -18.65 1.36 3.68
C GLU A 57 -19.39 1.38 2.34
N ASP A 58 -20.59 1.95 2.28
CA ASP A 58 -21.42 2.03 1.07
C ASP A 58 -20.88 3.06 0.07
N ARG A 59 -19.66 2.81 -0.42
CA ARG A 59 -18.90 3.70 -1.28
C ARG A 59 -18.02 2.88 -2.21
N SER A 60 -17.78 3.39 -3.42
CA SER A 60 -16.75 2.82 -4.29
C SER A 60 -15.42 3.56 -4.17
N GLY A 61 -14.33 2.86 -4.49
CA GLY A 61 -12.96 3.37 -4.48
C GLY A 61 -12.08 2.62 -3.48
N SER A 62 -10.98 3.24 -3.05
CA SER A 62 -10.02 2.62 -2.11
C SER A 62 -10.58 2.54 -0.69
N HIS A 63 -10.51 1.38 -0.05
CA HIS A 63 -10.94 1.18 1.35
C HIS A 63 -9.76 0.87 2.28
N PHE A 64 -8.74 0.18 1.77
CA PHE A 64 -7.58 -0.24 2.54
C PHE A 64 -6.32 -0.25 1.67
N GLY A 65 -5.19 0.15 2.25
CA GLY A 65 -3.89 0.09 1.61
C GLY A 65 -2.90 -0.78 2.38
N TYR A 66 -2.02 -1.47 1.67
CA TYR A 66 -0.83 -2.12 2.26
C TYR A 66 0.39 -1.78 1.40
N ARG A 67 1.32 -1.01 1.97
CA ARG A 67 2.36 -0.33 1.21
C ARG A 67 3.73 -0.48 1.87
N ILE A 68 4.76 -0.21 1.09
CA ILE A 68 6.16 -0.15 1.54
C ILE A 68 6.71 1.25 1.30
N ASP A 69 7.64 1.66 2.15
CA ASP A 69 8.38 2.92 2.06
C ASP A 69 9.77 2.62 1.52
N LEU A 70 10.04 3.11 0.31
CA LEU A 70 11.30 2.91 -0.40
C LEU A 70 11.97 4.24 -0.67
N LYS A 71 13.29 4.20 -0.76
CA LYS A 71 14.10 5.37 -1.12
C LYS A 71 14.97 5.09 -2.33
N THR A 72 15.17 6.10 -3.16
CA THR A 72 16.08 6.10 -4.29
C THR A 72 16.80 7.45 -4.40
N THR A 73 17.78 7.56 -5.29
CA THR A 73 18.45 8.82 -5.60
C THR A 73 18.00 9.33 -6.96
N ILE A 74 17.43 10.53 -7.00
CA ILE A 74 17.01 11.21 -8.23
C ILE A 74 17.88 12.43 -8.53
N SER A 75 18.00 12.76 -9.81
CA SER A 75 18.63 13.99 -10.28
C SER A 75 17.58 15.07 -10.57
N GLU A 76 17.64 16.19 -9.87
CA GLU A 76 16.77 17.34 -10.10
C GLU A 76 17.56 18.54 -10.64
N LYS A 77 16.96 19.33 -11.54
CA LYS A 77 17.54 20.59 -12.00
C LYS A 77 17.02 21.74 -11.13
N GLU A 78 17.88 22.25 -10.26
CA GLU A 78 17.59 23.47 -9.50
C GLU A 78 18.00 24.71 -10.29
N LYS A 79 17.07 25.67 -10.41
CA LYS A 79 17.34 26.98 -11.01
C LYS A 79 17.58 28.01 -9.90
N LYS A 80 18.80 28.54 -9.83
CA LYS A 80 19.14 29.71 -9.00
C LYS A 80 19.54 30.85 -9.93
N PHE A 81 18.69 31.88 -10.00
CA PHE A 81 18.84 33.01 -10.93
C PHE A 81 19.05 32.55 -12.39
N PHE A 82 20.12 33.02 -13.05
CA PHE A 82 20.47 32.70 -14.43
C PHE A 82 21.18 31.34 -14.59
N PHE A 83 21.43 30.59 -13.51
CA PHE A 83 22.14 29.31 -13.55
C PHE A 83 21.22 28.14 -13.22
N THR A 84 21.40 27.05 -13.95
CA THR A 84 20.74 25.75 -13.68
C THR A 84 21.81 24.76 -13.21
N LYS A 85 21.60 24.13 -12.05
CA LYS A 85 22.48 23.11 -11.49
C LYS A 85 21.72 21.80 -11.38
N THR A 86 22.35 20.69 -11.74
CA THR A 86 21.82 19.36 -11.42
C THR A 86 22.27 18.96 -10.02
N VAL A 87 21.33 18.57 -9.17
CA VAL A 87 21.57 18.11 -7.79
C VAL A 87 21.01 16.71 -7.62
N GLN A 88 21.72 15.87 -6.87
CA GLN A 88 21.20 14.57 -6.44
C GLN A 88 20.43 14.76 -5.14
N LYS A 89 19.23 14.18 -5.07
CA LYS A 89 18.39 14.18 -3.87
C LYS A 89 17.89 12.76 -3.62
N GLN A 90 17.72 12.44 -2.34
CA GLN A 90 17.00 11.24 -1.96
C GLN A 90 15.51 11.49 -2.17
N GLU A 91 14.86 10.57 -2.87
CA GLU A 91 13.43 10.55 -3.14
C GLU A 91 12.79 9.39 -2.41
N ASP A 92 11.69 9.70 -1.71
CA ASP A 92 10.84 8.72 -1.05
C ASP A 92 9.68 8.36 -1.96
N TYR A 93 9.35 7.07 -2.06
CA TYR A 93 8.21 6.63 -2.83
C TYR A 93 7.60 5.36 -2.22
N TRP A 94 6.29 5.21 -2.45
CA TRP A 94 5.48 4.29 -1.66
C TRP A 94 4.64 3.35 -2.52
N PRO A 95 5.24 2.34 -3.17
CA PRO A 95 4.49 1.34 -3.89
C PRO A 95 3.70 0.43 -2.93
N GLY A 96 2.69 -0.24 -3.44
CA GLY A 96 1.90 -1.16 -2.64
C GLY A 96 0.58 -1.54 -3.27
N TYR A 97 -0.32 -2.01 -2.42
CA TYR A 97 -1.67 -2.39 -2.75
C TYR A 97 -2.67 -1.34 -2.28
N PHE A 98 -3.76 -1.22 -3.03
CA PHE A 98 -5.04 -0.77 -2.53
C PHE A 98 -6.10 -1.85 -2.79
N ILE A 99 -7.02 -1.99 -1.85
CA ILE A 99 -8.25 -2.75 -2.04
C ILE A 99 -9.30 -1.76 -2.51
N GLU A 100 -9.66 -1.86 -3.77
CA GLU A 100 -10.71 -1.06 -4.41
C GLU A 100 -12.04 -1.82 -4.32
N PHE A 101 -13.06 -1.17 -3.77
CA PHE A 101 -14.42 -1.69 -3.69
C PHE A 101 -15.30 -1.01 -4.74
N HIS A 102 -16.17 -1.79 -5.35
CA HIS A 102 -17.23 -1.36 -6.26
C HIS A 102 -18.54 -1.66 -5.56
N SER A 103 -19.15 -0.63 -4.95
CA SER A 103 -20.37 -0.82 -4.18
C SER A 103 -21.60 -0.78 -5.09
N ALA A 104 -22.54 -1.70 -4.87
CA ALA A 104 -23.84 -1.69 -5.53
C ALA A 104 -24.67 -0.42 -5.21
N HIS A 105 -24.39 0.25 -4.08
CA HIS A 105 -25.04 1.50 -3.67
C HIS A 105 -24.64 2.70 -4.54
N ASP A 106 -23.55 2.60 -5.30
CA ASP A 106 -23.08 3.65 -6.21
C ASP A 106 -23.96 3.77 -7.48
N GLY A 107 -24.79 2.78 -7.77
CA GLY A 107 -25.64 2.72 -8.97
C GLY A 107 -24.88 2.47 -10.28
N ARG A 108 -23.54 2.62 -10.29
CA ARG A 108 -22.66 2.25 -11.41
C ARG A 108 -22.39 0.75 -11.49
N TYR A 109 -22.45 0.06 -10.36
CA TYR A 109 -22.13 -1.36 -10.22
C TYR A 109 -23.38 -2.16 -9.87
N LYS A 110 -23.52 -3.36 -10.44
CA LYS A 110 -24.70 -4.22 -10.23
C LYS A 110 -24.63 -5.03 -8.94
N GLU A 111 -23.42 -5.32 -8.49
CA GLU A 111 -23.13 -6.11 -7.31
C GLU A 111 -21.86 -5.60 -6.64
N ASP A 112 -21.71 -5.91 -5.37
CA ASP A 112 -20.53 -5.58 -4.59
C ASP A 112 -19.33 -6.43 -5.04
N GLU A 113 -18.25 -5.77 -5.44
CA GLU A 113 -17.01 -6.44 -5.84
C GLU A 113 -15.78 -5.73 -5.25
N ALA A 114 -14.78 -6.51 -4.84
CA ALA A 114 -13.50 -5.97 -4.40
C ALA A 114 -12.38 -6.44 -5.32
N TYR A 115 -11.40 -5.58 -5.57
CA TYR A 115 -10.22 -5.87 -6.37
C TYR A 115 -8.95 -5.40 -5.69
N LEU A 116 -7.88 -6.16 -5.87
CA LEU A 116 -6.55 -5.72 -5.49
C LEU A 116 -5.97 -4.88 -6.63
N ILE A 117 -5.59 -3.64 -6.31
CA ILE A 117 -4.96 -2.70 -7.21
C ILE A 117 -3.50 -2.52 -6.78
N ILE A 118 -2.56 -2.67 -7.69
CA ILE A 118 -1.14 -2.43 -7.47
C ILE A 118 -0.83 -0.98 -7.87
N ARG A 119 -0.33 -0.19 -6.92
CA ARG A 119 -0.01 1.22 -7.11
C ARG A 119 1.41 1.39 -7.60
N GLY A 120 1.53 2.09 -8.72
CA GLY A 120 2.81 2.50 -9.29
C GLY A 120 3.39 1.44 -10.22
N ASN A 121 2.87 1.37 -11.45
CA ASN A 121 3.64 0.79 -12.55
C ASN A 121 4.85 1.70 -12.89
N ASN A 122 5.60 1.38 -13.95
CA ASN A 122 6.77 2.19 -14.34
C ASN A 122 6.46 3.66 -14.69
N LEU A 123 5.20 4.02 -14.91
CA LEU A 123 4.73 5.39 -15.16
C LEU A 123 3.95 5.98 -13.98
N GLY A 124 3.86 5.26 -12.87
CA GLY A 124 3.08 5.66 -11.69
C GLY A 124 1.58 5.36 -11.77
N HIS A 125 1.10 4.70 -12.84
CA HIS A 125 -0.30 4.34 -12.96
C HIS A 125 -0.66 3.13 -12.08
N GLU A 126 -1.95 3.04 -11.74
CA GLU A 126 -2.52 1.91 -11.02
C GLU A 126 -2.77 0.72 -11.96
N MET A 127 -2.58 -0.49 -11.44
CA MET A 127 -2.78 -1.75 -12.18
C MET A 127 -3.77 -2.63 -11.43
N ARG A 128 -4.90 -2.95 -12.06
CA ARG A 128 -5.83 -3.95 -11.53
C ARG A 128 -5.16 -5.32 -11.58
N SER A 129 -5.14 -6.03 -10.45
CA SER A 129 -4.56 -7.37 -10.32
C SER A 129 -5.68 -8.41 -10.28
N ILE A 130 -6.11 -8.84 -9.10
CA ILE A 130 -7.06 -9.95 -8.91
C ILE A 130 -8.36 -9.47 -8.25
N LYS A 131 -9.46 -10.15 -8.56
CA LYS A 131 -10.72 -10.02 -7.82
C LYS A 131 -10.56 -10.68 -6.45
N LEU A 132 -11.04 -10.02 -5.41
CA LEU A 132 -10.96 -10.47 -4.02
C LEU A 132 -12.31 -11.03 -3.59
N SER A 133 -12.26 -11.99 -2.67
CA SER A 133 -13.42 -12.47 -1.93
C SER A 133 -13.23 -12.20 -0.44
N PRO A 134 -14.31 -12.11 0.35
CA PRO A 134 -14.21 -12.03 1.80
C PRO A 134 -13.38 -13.17 2.42
N GLY A 135 -12.88 -12.93 3.62
CA GLY A 135 -12.05 -13.87 4.38
C GLY A 135 -10.58 -13.44 4.45
N TRP A 136 -9.73 -14.38 4.85
CA TRP A 136 -8.31 -14.14 5.01
C TRP A 136 -7.58 -14.08 3.67
N TRP A 137 -6.64 -13.15 3.58
CA TRP A 137 -5.68 -13.01 2.50
C TRP A 137 -4.28 -12.87 3.08
N THR A 138 -3.29 -13.46 2.42
CA THR A 138 -1.88 -13.21 2.69
C THR A 138 -1.33 -12.35 1.56
N LEU A 139 -0.77 -11.20 1.92
CA LEU A 139 -0.20 -10.23 0.99
C LEU A 139 1.26 -9.98 1.35
N GLY A 140 2.09 -9.74 0.35
CA GLY A 140 3.51 -9.48 0.60
C GLY A 140 4.18 -8.77 -0.55
N MET A 141 5.30 -8.14 -0.24
CA MET A 141 6.16 -7.49 -1.22
C MET A 141 7.61 -7.85 -0.94
N SER A 142 8.41 -8.04 -1.99
CA SER A 142 9.87 -8.17 -1.86
C SER A 142 10.57 -7.19 -2.78
N VAL A 143 11.77 -6.76 -2.37
CA VAL A 143 12.64 -5.89 -3.16
C VAL A 143 13.95 -6.62 -3.40
N THR A 144 14.33 -6.79 -4.65
CA THR A 144 15.59 -7.45 -5.03
C THR A 144 16.76 -6.48 -5.05
N GLY A 145 17.99 -7.00 -5.02
CA GLY A 145 19.21 -6.18 -5.01
C GLY A 145 19.41 -5.24 -6.21
N ASP A 146 18.68 -5.45 -7.30
CA ASP A 146 18.61 -4.54 -8.46
C ASP A 146 17.55 -3.41 -8.28
N GLY A 147 16.88 -3.35 -7.14
CA GLY A 147 15.89 -2.34 -6.80
C GLY A 147 14.48 -2.59 -7.34
N ARG A 148 14.22 -3.77 -7.92
CA ARG A 148 12.89 -4.14 -8.44
C ARG A 148 11.96 -4.56 -7.31
N VAL A 149 10.67 -4.24 -7.44
CA VAL A 149 9.62 -4.60 -6.48
C VAL A 149 8.78 -5.74 -7.04
N HIS A 150 8.51 -6.74 -6.20
CA HIS A 150 7.69 -7.90 -6.50
C HIS A 150 6.48 -7.93 -5.57
N PHE A 151 5.30 -8.10 -6.16
CA PHE A 151 4.02 -8.09 -5.46
C PHE A 151 3.43 -9.49 -5.46
N TYR A 152 3.04 -9.98 -4.29
CA TYR A 152 2.45 -11.30 -4.10
C TYR A 152 1.13 -11.21 -3.35
N GLY A 153 0.19 -12.10 -3.68
CA GLY A 153 -1.06 -12.20 -2.96
C GLY A 153 -1.77 -13.53 -3.19
N ARG A 154 -2.35 -14.07 -2.12
CA ARG A 154 -3.16 -15.28 -2.17
C ARG A 154 -4.30 -15.25 -1.16
N GLN A 155 -5.36 -15.99 -1.47
CA GLN A 155 -6.41 -16.24 -0.50
C GLN A 155 -5.93 -17.25 0.57
N GLY A 156 -6.35 -17.02 1.81
CA GLY A 156 -5.99 -17.80 3.00
C GLY A 156 -4.72 -17.30 3.70
N VAL A 157 -4.32 -18.00 4.76
CA VAL A 157 -3.24 -17.61 5.70
C VAL A 157 -1.88 -18.28 5.44
N GLY A 158 -1.75 -18.99 4.32
CA GLY A 158 -0.56 -19.76 3.97
C GLY A 158 0.62 -18.90 3.49
N ASN A 159 1.81 -19.51 3.45
CA ASN A 159 3.02 -18.84 2.97
C ASN A 159 2.88 -18.42 1.50
N LEU A 160 3.46 -17.28 1.17
CA LEU A 160 3.61 -16.82 -0.21
C LEU A 160 4.75 -17.55 -0.90
N THR A 161 4.54 -17.86 -2.17
CA THR A 161 5.46 -18.58 -3.04
C THR A 161 5.58 -17.87 -4.39
N ALA A 162 6.46 -18.36 -5.26
CA ALA A 162 6.61 -17.81 -6.60
C ALA A 162 5.32 -17.89 -7.44
N SER A 163 4.43 -18.85 -7.20
CA SER A 163 3.14 -18.93 -7.92
C SER A 163 2.14 -17.87 -7.49
N ASP A 164 2.37 -17.21 -6.35
CA ASP A 164 1.51 -16.15 -5.84
C ASP A 164 1.96 -14.75 -6.36
N LEU A 165 2.95 -14.70 -7.26
CA LEU A 165 3.45 -13.46 -7.86
C LEU A 165 2.37 -12.83 -8.75
N LEU A 166 1.98 -11.61 -8.40
CA LEU A 166 0.99 -10.81 -9.12
C LEU A 166 1.63 -9.84 -10.11
N HIS A 167 2.77 -9.25 -9.73
CA HIS A 167 3.48 -8.28 -10.55
C HIS A 167 4.95 -8.16 -10.14
N SER A 168 5.80 -7.78 -11.09
CA SER A 168 7.19 -7.41 -10.83
C SER A 168 7.62 -6.25 -11.72
N GLY A 169 8.15 -5.19 -11.11
CA GLY A 169 8.46 -3.96 -11.83
C GLY A 169 9.25 -2.93 -11.02
N THR A 170 9.45 -1.76 -11.61
CA THR A 170 10.14 -0.62 -11.00
C THR A 170 9.11 0.50 -10.83
N PRO A 171 8.41 0.57 -9.69
CA PRO A 171 7.36 1.56 -9.49
C PRO A 171 7.86 2.98 -9.75
N TYR A 172 7.09 3.75 -10.51
CA TYR A 172 7.44 5.11 -10.93
C TYR A 172 8.71 5.20 -11.80
N GLY A 173 9.22 4.07 -12.29
CA GLY A 173 10.48 3.99 -13.01
C GLY A 173 11.71 4.00 -12.10
N TYR A 174 11.52 3.93 -10.78
CA TYR A 174 12.60 3.97 -9.80
C TYR A 174 13.14 2.58 -9.48
N ALA A 175 14.46 2.50 -9.36
CA ALA A 175 15.16 1.39 -8.72
C ALA A 175 15.36 1.72 -7.24
N ALA A 176 14.83 0.87 -6.37
CA ALA A 176 14.96 1.05 -4.92
C ALA A 176 16.42 0.91 -4.49
N GLU A 177 16.87 1.76 -3.58
CA GLU A 177 18.18 1.66 -2.92
C GLU A 177 18.02 1.19 -1.46
N HIS A 178 16.93 1.62 -0.83
CA HIS A 178 16.60 1.31 0.56
C HIS A 178 15.13 0.95 0.74
N PHE A 179 14.89 -0.01 1.64
CA PHE A 179 13.59 -0.32 2.22
C PHE A 179 13.54 0.24 3.63
N ALA A 180 12.66 1.20 3.90
CA ALA A 180 12.55 1.83 5.21
C ALA A 180 11.55 1.09 6.10
N THR A 181 10.34 0.84 5.61
CA THR A 181 9.28 0.16 6.38
C THR A 181 8.14 -0.33 5.48
N HIS A 182 7.12 -0.93 6.10
CA HIS A 182 5.80 -1.16 5.53
C HIS A 182 4.72 -0.52 6.40
N PHE A 183 3.58 -0.19 5.80
CA PHE A 183 2.50 0.54 6.46
C PHE A 183 1.15 0.24 5.83
N PHE A 184 0.10 0.64 6.52
CA PHE A 184 -1.28 0.38 6.15
C PHE A 184 -2.06 1.67 6.04
N ASN A 185 -3.06 1.69 5.15
CA ASN A 185 -3.98 2.81 5.02
C ASN A 185 -5.41 2.35 5.33
N SER A 186 -6.18 3.18 6.03
CA SER A 186 -7.62 3.03 6.21
C SER A 186 -8.32 4.24 5.59
N CYS A 187 -9.26 4.01 4.68
CA CYS A 187 -9.93 5.08 3.94
C CYS A 187 -11.42 5.16 4.30
N ASN A 188 -11.96 6.39 4.38
CA ASN A 188 -13.39 6.67 4.39
C ASN A 188 -13.70 8.01 3.73
N THR A 189 -14.98 8.34 3.60
CA THR A 189 -15.49 9.61 3.06
C THR A 189 -15.19 10.86 3.91
N ASN A 190 -14.66 10.70 5.13
CA ASN A 190 -14.41 11.81 6.07
C ASN A 190 -15.59 12.80 6.22
N ASP A 191 -16.77 12.27 6.54
CA ASP A 191 -18.00 13.05 6.81
C ASP A 191 -18.27 13.25 8.32
N GLY A 192 -17.42 12.69 9.18
CA GLY A 192 -17.57 12.71 10.64
C GLY A 192 -18.68 11.80 11.19
N GLN A 193 -19.27 10.93 10.35
CA GLN A 193 -20.39 10.07 10.71
C GLN A 193 -20.15 8.60 10.34
N THR A 194 -19.58 8.38 9.16
CA THR A 194 -19.41 7.07 8.56
C THR A 194 -18.03 6.51 8.89
N TRP A 195 -18.02 5.39 9.62
CA TRP A 195 -16.78 4.64 9.84
C TRP A 195 -16.30 3.96 8.56
N SER A 196 -14.99 3.97 8.33
CA SER A 196 -14.35 3.11 7.32
C SER A 196 -14.69 1.63 7.52
N THR A 197 -14.51 0.84 6.46
CA THR A 197 -14.61 -0.63 6.53
C THR A 197 -13.59 -1.19 7.54
N PRO A 198 -14.00 -2.08 8.46
CA PRO A 198 -13.09 -2.63 9.46
C PRO A 198 -12.25 -3.77 8.89
N PHE A 199 -10.94 -3.57 8.77
CA PHE A 199 -10.00 -4.63 8.40
C PHE A 199 -9.27 -5.16 9.63
N ILE A 200 -8.89 -6.45 9.60
CA ILE A 200 -7.98 -7.01 10.61
C ILE A 200 -6.64 -7.26 9.94
N ILE A 201 -5.57 -6.71 10.52
CA ILE A 201 -4.19 -6.98 10.18
C ILE A 201 -3.64 -8.00 11.17
N ASP A 202 -3.02 -9.05 10.68
CA ASP A 202 -2.32 -10.03 11.52
C ASP A 202 -0.91 -10.31 10.99
N ASP A 203 -0.04 -10.63 11.93
CA ASP A 203 1.33 -11.12 11.71
C ASP A 203 2.20 -10.27 10.73
N PRO A 204 2.17 -8.92 10.79
CA PRO A 204 3.02 -8.09 9.94
C PRO A 204 4.49 -8.36 10.24
N SER A 205 5.25 -8.75 9.21
CA SER A 205 6.63 -9.20 9.34
C SER A 205 7.52 -8.62 8.24
N ILE A 206 8.79 -8.38 8.57
CA ILE A 206 9.85 -8.02 7.62
C ILE A 206 10.95 -9.09 7.72
N TYR A 207 11.48 -9.49 6.57
CA TYR A 207 12.58 -10.44 6.43
C TYR A 207 13.69 -9.82 5.57
N THR A 208 14.92 -10.32 5.75
CA THR A 208 16.09 -9.95 4.94
C THR A 208 16.94 -11.18 4.70
N THR A 209 17.65 -11.24 3.58
CA THR A 209 18.75 -12.18 3.41
C THR A 209 19.99 -11.69 4.15
N HIS A 210 20.81 -12.63 4.62
CA HIS A 210 22.11 -12.36 5.26
C HIS A 210 23.14 -11.88 4.26
#